data_AF-A0A527XE85-F1
#
_entry.id   AF-A0A527XE85-F1
#
_cell.length_a   1.000
_cell.length_b   1.000
_cell.length_c   1.000
_cell.angle_alpha   90.00
_cell.angle_beta   90.00
_cell.angle_gamma   90.00
#
_symmetry.space_group_name_H-M   'P 1'
#
loop_
_entity.id
_entity.type
_entity.pdbx_description
1 polymer ?
#
loop_
_entity_poly.entity_id
_entity_poly.type
_entity_poly.pdbx_seq_one_letter_code
_entity_poly.pdbx_strand_id
1 'polypeptide(L)' 'TYRTGDVKGPDDVGETTYQVTPLKVGDALFICTPHNFAIAIDAASGKEKWRYDPKIKLDPNRQHQTCRGVSYYA' A
#
# COMPACT_ATOMS: atom_id res chain seq x y z
N THR A 1 7.80 15.30 -0.13
CA THR A 1 7.20 14.23 -0.96
C THR A 1 7.09 12.98 -0.11
N TYR A 2 6.03 12.17 -0.28
CA TYR A 2 5.84 10.96 0.51
C TYR A 2 6.47 9.73 -0.17
N ARG A 3 7.02 8.80 0.62
CA ARG A 3 7.58 7.52 0.17
C ARG A 3 7.07 6.42 1.09
N THR A 4 6.44 5.39 0.53
CA THR A 4 5.89 4.27 1.32
C THR A 4 6.97 3.45 2.00
N GLY A 5 8.19 3.43 1.44
CA GLY A 5 9.27 2.53 1.83
C GLY A 5 9.07 1.09 1.35
N ASP A 6 7.94 0.80 0.70
CA ASP A 6 7.67 -0.52 0.13
C ASP A 6 8.40 -0.66 -1.21
N VAL A 7 9.37 -1.57 -1.22
CA VAL A 7 10.21 -1.90 -2.37
C VAL A 7 10.26 -3.42 -2.52
N LYS A 8 10.35 -3.90 -3.77
CA LYS A 8 10.45 -5.33 -4.06
C LYS A 8 11.69 -5.93 -3.38
N GLY A 9 11.49 -6.97 -2.57
CA GLY A 9 12.53 -7.76 -1.94
C GLY A 9 13.05 -8.92 -2.82
N PRO A 10 14.14 -9.57 -2.38
CA PRO A 10 14.69 -10.74 -3.06
C PRO A 10 13.76 -11.96 -3.01
N ASP A 11 12.99 -12.08 -1.93
CA ASP A 11 12.07 -13.20 -1.67
C ASP A 11 10.65 -12.94 -2.22
N ASP A 12 10.43 -11.77 -2.84
CA ASP A 12 9.16 -11.44 -3.46
C ASP A 12 8.99 -12.16 -4.79
N VAL A 13 7.73 -12.57 -5.02
CA VAL A 13 7.30 -13.21 -6.27
C VAL A 13 7.61 -12.32 -7.47
N GLY A 14 7.88 -12.97 -8.61
CA GLY A 14 8.33 -12.30 -9.83
C GLY A 14 7.40 -11.15 -10.22
N GLU A 15 6.09 -11.36 -10.14
CA GLU A 15 5.09 -10.33 -10.40
C GLU A 15 4.76 -9.52 -9.13
N THR A 16 5.63 -8.55 -8.84
CA THR A 16 5.37 -7.50 -7.86
C THR A 16 5.01 -6.21 -8.59
N THR A 17 3.75 -5.79 -8.52
CA THR A 17 3.25 -4.63 -9.29
C THR A 17 2.53 -3.62 -8.40
N TYR A 18 2.82 -2.34 -8.62
CA TYR A 18 2.18 -1.26 -7.86
C TYR A 18 1.21 -0.49 -8.76
N GLN A 19 -0.07 -0.84 -8.67
CA GLN A 19 -1.16 -0.35 -9.53
C GLN A 19 -2.20 0.44 -8.72
N VAL A 20 -1.78 1.04 -7.60
CA VAL A 20 -2.70 1.74 -6.72
C VAL A 20 -3.28 2.97 -7.40
N THR A 21 -4.60 3.10 -7.34
CA THR A 21 -5.27 4.40 -7.48
C THR A 21 -5.64 4.87 -6.07
N PRO A 22 -4.98 5.91 -5.52
CA PRO A 22 -5.29 6.38 -4.16
C PRO A 22 -6.74 6.82 -4.01
N LEU A 23 -7.36 6.54 -2.87
CA LEU A 23 -8.65 7.11 -2.50
C LEU A 23 -8.46 8.36 -1.66
N LYS A 24 -9.14 9.46 -2.00
CA LYS A 24 -9.20 10.67 -1.17
C LYS A 24 -10.55 10.74 -0.47
N VAL A 25 -10.56 10.70 0.86
CA VAL A 25 -11.78 10.88 1.68
C VAL A 25 -11.49 11.90 2.78
N GLY A 26 -12.27 12.99 2.83
CA GLY A 26 -11.98 14.13 3.72
C GLY A 26 -10.57 14.69 3.47
N ASP A 27 -9.79 14.82 4.53
CA ASP A 27 -8.41 15.34 4.52
C ASP A 27 -7.34 14.24 4.41
N ALA A 28 -7.74 13.00 4.10
CA ALA A 28 -6.82 11.89 3.98
C ALA A 28 -6.80 11.28 2.58
N LEU A 29 -5.60 10.95 2.12
CA LEU A 29 -5.34 10.02 1.03
C LEU A 29 -5.06 8.64 1.61
N PHE A 30 -5.70 7.61 1.06
CA PHE A 30 -5.53 6.23 1.45
C PHE A 30 -4.92 5.45 0.29
N ILE A 31 -3.86 4.71 0.60
CA ILE A 31 -3.16 3.84 -0.34
C ILE A 31 -2.97 2.46 0.28
N CYS A 32 -2.82 1.45 -0.56
CA CYS A 32 -2.19 0.19 -0.19
C CYS A 32 -0.80 0.10 -0.80
N THR A 33 -0.04 -0.95 -0.48
CA THR A 33 1.23 -1.27 -1.13
C THR A 33 1.32 -2.76 -1.47
N PRO A 34 2.25 -3.22 -2.34
CA PRO A 34 2.39 -4.64 -2.68
C PRO A 34 2.55 -5.57 -1.47
N HIS A 35 3.23 -5.15 -0.40
CA HIS A 35 3.34 -5.90 0.86
C HIS A 35 2.12 -5.79 1.78
N ASN A 36 0.98 -5.31 1.27
CA ASN A 36 -0.30 -5.18 1.98
C ASN A 36 -0.31 -4.13 3.11
N PHE A 37 0.60 -3.15 3.09
CA PHE A 37 0.46 -2.03 4.01
C PHE A 37 -0.77 -1.22 3.63
N ALA A 38 -1.59 -0.83 4.61
CA ALA A 38 -2.59 0.21 4.43
C ALA A 38 -2.06 1.49 5.07
N ILE A 39 -2.10 2.60 4.35
CA ILE A 39 -1.47 3.86 4.78
C ILE A 39 -2.46 4.99 4.55
N ALA A 40 -2.63 5.83 5.57
CA ALA A 40 -3.28 7.13 5.42
C ALA A 40 -2.24 8.25 5.44
N ILE A 41 -2.41 9.20 4.52
CA ILE A 41 -1.54 10.35 4.33
C ILE A 41 -2.40 11.60 4.42
N ASP A 42 -1.90 12.63 5.09
CA ASP A 42 -2.53 13.95 5.08
C ASP A 42 -2.47 14.53 3.66
N ALA A 43 -3.65 14.82 3.10
CA ALA A 43 -3.77 15.16 1.68
C ALA A 43 -3.11 16.50 1.32
N ALA A 44 -2.96 17.41 2.29
CA ALA A 44 -2.39 18.74 2.07
C ALA A 44 -0.86 18.75 2.24
N SER A 45 -0.36 18.15 3.32
CA SER A 45 1.07 18.18 3.68
C SER A 45 1.86 16.98 3.17
N GLY A 46 1.19 15.88 2.79
CA GLY A 46 1.82 14.63 2.42
C GLY A 46 2.45 13.87 3.59
N LYS A 47 2.16 14.25 4.85
CA LYS A 47 2.65 13.55 6.05
C LYS A 47 1.86 12.27 6.27
N GLU A 48 2.55 11.18 6.63
CA GLU A 48 1.87 9.95 7.06
C GLU A 48 1.04 10.24 8.32
N LYS A 49 -0.24 9.87 8.29
CA LYS A 49 -1.15 9.95 9.45
C LYS A 49 -1.05 8.66 10.26
N TRP A 50 -1.11 7.53 9.57
CA TRP A 50 -0.95 6.21 10.15
C TRP A 50 -0.58 5.19 9.08
N ARG A 51 -0.06 4.05 9.55
CA ARG A 51 0.21 2.86 8.77
C ARG A 51 -0.27 1.62 9.52
N TYR A 52 -0.90 0.72 8.79
CA TYR A 52 -1.22 -0.61 9.22
C TYR A 52 -0.37 -1.61 8.43
N ASP A 53 0.43 -2.39 9.15
CA ASP A 53 1.20 -3.50 8.61
C ASP A 53 0.58 -4.83 9.11
N PRO A 54 -0.08 -5.60 8.23
CA PRO A 54 -0.69 -6.87 8.60
C PRO A 54 0.33 -7.99 8.88
N LYS A 55 1.63 -7.78 8.64
CA LYS A 55 2.71 -8.77 8.83
C LYS A 55 2.44 -10.09 8.10
N ILE A 56 1.91 -9.99 6.88
CA ILE A 56 1.63 -11.16 6.04
C ILE A 56 2.94 -11.87 5.74
N LYS A 57 2.97 -13.19 5.93
CA LYS A 57 4.13 -14.01 5.56
C LYS A 57 4.34 -13.95 4.05
N LEU A 58 5.60 -13.92 3.64
CA LEU A 58 5.96 -14.12 2.25
C LEU A 58 5.56 -15.54 1.84
N ASP A 59 4.95 -15.65 0.66
CA ASP A 59 4.54 -16.93 0.08
C ASP A 59 5.02 -16.97 -1.38
N PRO A 60 6.02 -17.80 -1.69
CA PRO A 60 6.55 -17.90 -3.05
C PRO A 60 5.53 -18.45 -4.05
N ASN A 61 4.44 -19.06 -3.58
CA ASN A 61 3.36 -19.56 -4.43
C ASN A 61 2.32 -18.49 -4.79
N ARG A 62 2.41 -17.27 -4.22
CA ARG A 62 1.54 -16.17 -4.59
C ARG A 62 1.78 -15.80 -6.05
N GLN A 63 0.75 -15.90 -6.89
CA GLN A 63 0.91 -15.56 -8.31
C GLN A 63 1.19 -14.07 -8.54
N HIS A 64 0.54 -13.19 -7.77
CA HIS A 64 0.65 -11.75 -7.91
C HIS A 64 0.78 -11.05 -6.56
N GLN A 65 1.83 -10.26 -6.39
CA GLN A 65 1.98 -9.33 -5.28
C GLN A 65 1.63 -7.92 -5.76
N THR A 66 0.32 -7.65 -5.81
CA THR A 66 -0.21 -6.43 -6.41
C THR A 66 -1.13 -5.70 -5.45
N CYS A 67 -0.86 -4.41 -5.24
CA CYS A 67 -1.86 -3.48 -4.70
C CYS A 67 -2.51 -2.71 -5.86
N ARG A 68 -3.85 -2.77 -5.93
CA ARG A 68 -4.68 -2.07 -6.93
C ARG A 68 -5.45 -0.87 -6.35
N GLY A 69 -5.67 -0.86 -5.05
CA GLY A 69 -6.46 0.16 -4.38
C GLY A 69 -6.99 -0.31 -3.05
N VAL A 70 -7.66 0.61 -2.37
CA VAL A 70 -8.45 0.34 -1.16
C VAL A 70 -9.90 0.70 -1.45
N SER A 71 -10.82 0.29 -0.59
CA SER A 71 -12.24 0.68 -0.64
C SER A 71 -12.63 1.35 0.67
N TYR A 72 -13.57 2.28 0.60
CA TYR A 72 -14.12 2.98 1.76
C TYR A 72 -15.59 2.62 1.90
N TYR A 73 -16.02 2.37 3.13
CA TYR A 73 -17.40 2.08 3.50
C TYR A 73 -17.77 2.96 4.70
N ALA A 74 -18.97 3.53 4.67
CA ALA A 74 -19.51 4.44 5.68
C ALA A 74 -20.95 4.07 5.98
#